data_AF-A0A382RQJ4-F1
#
_entry.id   AF-A0A382RQJ4-F1
#
_cell.length_a   1.000
_cell.length_b   1.000
_cell.length_c   1.000
_cell.angle_alpha   90.00
_cell.angle_beta   90.00
_cell.angle_gamma   90.00
#
_symmetry.space_group_name_H-M   'P 1'
#
loop_
_entity.id
_entity.type
_entity.pdbx_description
1 polymer ?
#
loop_
_entity_poly.entity_id
_entity_poly.type
_entity_poly.pdbx_seq_one_letter_code
_entity_poly.pdbx_strand_id
1 'polypeptide(L)'
;MKILVAPQEFKGSISALSAAEAGKTGILRVFPQAEVVLCPVADGGDGTLETLVEVSGGEVRTCSVQNPIGETIQAQWGAMGDGVTAVIEMARTSGLALLSLAERDPLNASTYGLGQAISEALDEGFRKFIVGI
;
A
#
# COMPACT_ATOMS: atom_id res chain seq x y z
N MET A 1 10.89 10.17 28.83
CA MET A 1 9.92 9.09 28.52
C MET A 1 9.89 8.93 27.02
N LYS A 2 9.89 7.69 26.51
CA LYS A 2 9.85 7.39 25.08
C LYS A 2 8.54 6.66 24.76
N ILE A 3 7.79 7.16 23.78
CA ILE A 3 6.46 6.65 23.41
C ILE A 3 6.49 6.29 21.92
N LEU A 4 6.08 5.06 21.61
CA LEU A 4 5.85 4.59 20.24
C LEU A 4 4.38 4.75 19.89
N VAL A 5 4.08 5.41 18.78
CA VAL A 5 2.73 5.59 18.24
C VAL A 5 2.62 4.75 16.97
N ALA A 6 1.96 3.60 17.07
CA ALA A 6 1.85 2.63 15.98
C ALA A 6 0.40 2.32 15.58
N PRO A 7 -0.35 3.31 15.06
CA PRO A 7 -1.72 3.11 14.64
C PRO A 7 -1.79 2.48 13.24
N GLN A 8 -2.92 1.84 12.98
CA GLN A 8 -3.38 1.54 11.62
C GLN A 8 -4.27 2.68 11.12
N GLU A 9 -4.58 2.68 9.83
CA GLU A 9 -5.55 3.61 9.25
C GLU A 9 -6.94 3.52 9.88
N PHE A 10 -7.67 4.63 9.82
CA PHE A 10 -9.08 4.66 10.19
C PHE A 10 -9.86 4.54 8.88
N LYS A 11 -10.26 3.31 8.53
CA LYS A 11 -10.85 2.97 7.23
C LYS A 11 -11.96 3.95 6.83
N GLY A 12 -11.81 4.56 5.65
CA GLY A 12 -12.74 5.57 5.13
C GLY A 12 -12.63 6.97 5.76
N SER A 13 -11.57 7.23 6.55
CA SER A 13 -11.35 8.51 7.22
C SER A 13 -9.94 9.06 7.02
N ILE A 14 -8.95 8.63 7.83
CA ILE A 14 -7.58 9.18 7.82
C ILE A 14 -6.53 8.07 7.69
N SER A 15 -5.40 8.39 7.07
CA SER A 15 -4.27 7.47 6.92
C SER A 15 -3.64 7.09 8.26
N ALA A 16 -2.89 5.99 8.29
CA ALA A 16 -2.13 5.58 9.47
C ALA A 16 -1.13 6.66 9.91
N LEU A 17 -0.47 7.35 8.97
CA LEU A 17 0.44 8.46 9.29
C LEU A 17 -0.31 9.65 9.91
N SER A 18 -1.46 10.02 9.33
CA SER A 18 -2.30 11.10 9.88
C SER A 18 -2.76 10.80 11.30
N ALA A 19 -3.16 9.55 11.58
CA ALA A 19 -3.51 9.09 12.91
C ALA A 19 -2.31 9.16 13.88
N ALA A 20 -1.11 8.82 13.39
CA ALA A 20 0.11 8.85 14.20
C ALA A 20 0.53 10.29 14.56
N GLU A 21 0.48 11.22 13.61
CA GLU A 21 0.76 12.64 13.83
C GLU A 21 -0.27 13.30 14.76
N ALA A 22 -1.55 12.93 14.65
CA ALA A 22 -2.59 13.36 15.58
C ALA A 22 -2.30 12.85 17.01
N GLY A 23 -1.92 11.58 17.16
CA GLY A 23 -1.52 10.99 18.44
C GLY A 23 -0.33 11.72 19.06
N LYS A 24 0.73 11.98 18.29
CA LYS A 24 1.90 12.76 18.72
C LYS A 24 1.53 14.17 19.18
N THR A 25 0.67 14.85 18.43
CA THR A 25 0.17 16.19 18.80
C THR A 25 -0.52 16.17 20.16
N GLY A 26 -1.37 15.16 20.42
CA GLY A 26 -2.03 14.98 21.71
C GLY A 26 -1.05 14.67 22.85
N ILE A 27 -0.10 13.77 22.61
CA ILE A 27 0.92 13.36 23.58
C ILE A 27 1.78 14.56 24.00
N LEU A 28 2.30 15.32 23.04
CA LEU A 28 3.18 16.46 23.32
C LEU A 28 2.47 17.62 24.03
N ARG A 29 1.13 17.71 23.94
CA ARG A 29 0.35 18.67 24.71
C ARG A 29 0.39 18.38 26.22
N VAL A 30 0.47 17.11 26.61
CA VAL A 30 0.49 16.67 28.03
C VAL A 30 1.91 16.41 28.52
N PHE A 31 2.76 15.85 27.66
CA PHE A 31 4.15 15.51 27.96
C PHE A 31 5.10 16.17 26.95
N PRO A 32 5.41 17.48 27.08
CA PRO A 32 6.18 18.23 26.08
C PRO A 32 7.61 17.74 25.86
N GLN A 33 8.18 17.01 26.82
CA GLN A 33 9.53 16.45 26.76
C GLN A 33 9.56 14.96 26.38
N ALA A 34 8.41 14.37 26.02
CA ALA A 34 8.39 12.99 25.56
C ALA A 34 9.08 12.86 24.19
N GLU A 35 9.91 11.83 24.05
CA GLU A 35 10.37 11.38 22.73
C GLU A 35 9.25 10.56 22.11
N VAL A 36 8.65 11.05 21.02
CA VAL A 36 7.56 10.37 20.32
C VAL A 36 8.06 9.81 19.00
N VAL A 37 8.02 8.49 18.85
CA VAL A 37 8.38 7.78 17.62
C VAL A 37 7.10 7.37 16.91
N LEU A 38 6.95 7.73 15.65
CA LEU A 38 5.84 7.29 14.81
C LEU A 38 6.23 6.00 14.09
N CYS A 39 5.34 5.02 14.14
CA CYS A 39 5.49 3.77 13.42
C CYS A 39 4.13 3.33 12.88
N PRO A 40 3.55 4.07 11.89
CA PRO A 40 2.28 3.67 11.28
C PRO A 40 2.39 2.25 10.73
N VAL A 41 1.36 1.44 10.94
CA VAL A 41 1.34 0.03 10.55
C VAL A 41 0.26 -0.25 9.52
N ALA A 42 0.48 -1.28 8.72
CA ALA A 42 -0.49 -1.87 7.81
C ALA A 42 -0.49 -3.39 8.01
N ASP A 43 -1.62 -4.03 7.71
CA ASP A 43 -1.85 -5.47 7.93
C ASP A 43 -1.74 -6.31 6.64
N GLY A 44 -1.44 -5.68 5.50
CA GLY A 44 -1.33 -6.34 4.20
C GLY A 44 -2.60 -6.23 3.34
N GLY A 45 -3.69 -5.66 3.89
CA GLY A 45 -4.91 -5.37 3.13
C GLY A 45 -4.87 -4.04 2.37
N ASP A 46 -6.05 -3.55 1.98
CA ASP A 46 -6.22 -2.24 1.33
C ASP A 46 -5.51 -1.12 2.13
N GLY A 47 -4.77 -0.25 1.43
CA GLY A 47 -4.07 0.89 2.07
C GLY A 47 -2.66 0.57 2.58
N THR A 48 -2.20 -0.67 2.42
CA THR A 48 -0.84 -1.09 2.77
C THR A 48 0.20 -0.39 1.91
N LEU A 49 -0.05 -0.26 0.61
CA LEU A 49 0.78 0.43 -0.36
C LEU A 49 1.01 1.88 0.06
N GLU A 50 -0.08 2.63 0.28
CA GLU A 50 0.01 4.05 0.66
C GLU A 50 0.78 4.20 1.98
N THR A 51 0.46 3.37 2.97
CA THR A 51 1.11 3.43 4.29
C THR A 51 2.61 3.17 4.20
N LEU A 52 3.03 2.10 3.50
CA LEU A 52 4.46 1.75 3.40
C LEU A 52 5.25 2.74 2.56
N VAL A 53 4.66 3.26 1.48
CA VAL A 53 5.28 4.27 0.63
C VAL A 53 5.44 5.58 1.40
N GLU A 54 4.39 6.08 2.04
CA GLU A 54 4.39 7.33 2.79
C GLU A 54 5.40 7.29 3.94
N VAL A 55 5.41 6.22 4.73
CA VAL A 55 6.33 6.06 5.88
C VAL A 55 7.79 5.92 5.45
N SER A 56 8.06 5.33 4.28
CA SER A 56 9.43 5.18 3.78
C SER A 56 9.96 6.39 3.03
N GLY A 57 9.13 7.40 2.74
CA GLY A 57 9.49 8.50 1.85
C GLY A 57 9.66 8.05 0.39
N GLY A 58 8.97 6.98 0.01
CA GLY A 58 8.96 6.44 -1.34
C GLY A 58 8.00 7.18 -2.27
N GLU A 59 7.64 6.53 -3.38
CA GLU A 59 6.70 7.06 -4.36
C GLU A 59 5.72 6.00 -4.87
N VAL A 60 4.50 6.43 -5.19
CA VAL A 60 3.50 5.61 -5.87
C VAL A 60 3.71 5.73 -7.38
N ARG A 61 3.87 4.59 -8.05
CA ARG A 61 4.03 4.46 -9.50
C ARG A 61 2.80 3.80 -10.13
N THR A 62 2.68 3.89 -11.44
CA THR A 62 1.55 3.33 -12.21
C THR A 62 2.04 2.47 -13.36
N CYS A 63 1.42 1.32 -13.53
CA CYS A 63 1.72 0.32 -14.55
C CYS A 63 0.48 0.00 -15.40
N SER A 64 0.70 -0.37 -16.66
CA SER A 64 -0.36 -0.84 -17.56
C SER A 64 -0.47 -2.36 -17.49
N VAL A 65 -1.58 -2.89 -16.96
CA VAL A 65 -1.77 -4.33 -16.70
C VAL A 65 -3.13 -4.82 -17.15
N GLN A 66 -3.30 -6.13 -17.28
CA GLN A 66 -4.60 -6.75 -17.51
C GLN A 66 -5.33 -7.00 -16.20
N ASN A 67 -6.59 -6.59 -16.13
CA ASN A 67 -7.50 -6.90 -15.03
C ASN A 67 -7.94 -8.39 -15.07
N PRO A 68 -8.78 -8.87 -14.13
CA PRO A 68 -9.21 -10.26 -14.10
C PRO A 68 -9.90 -10.78 -15.36
N ILE A 69 -10.49 -9.91 -16.18
CA ILE A 69 -11.22 -10.25 -17.40
C ILE A 69 -10.42 -9.94 -18.68
N GLY A 70 -9.14 -9.58 -18.54
CA GLY A 70 -8.22 -9.37 -19.67
C GLY A 70 -8.19 -7.96 -20.24
N GLU A 71 -8.94 -7.02 -19.68
CA GLU A 71 -8.93 -5.62 -20.12
C GLU A 71 -7.69 -4.90 -19.59
N THR A 72 -7.15 -3.98 -20.37
CA THR A 72 -6.00 -3.17 -19.94
C THR A 72 -6.46 -2.04 -19.03
N ILE A 73 -5.90 -1.98 -17.82
CA ILE A 73 -6.12 -0.94 -16.81
C ILE A 73 -4.81 -0.31 -16.37
N GLN A 74 -4.89 0.86 -15.74
CA GLN A 74 -3.78 1.46 -15.00
C GLN A 74 -3.88 1.01 -13.54
N ALA A 75 -2.84 0.31 -13.05
CA ALA A 75 -2.75 -0.13 -11.67
C ALA A 75 -1.60 0.56 -10.96
N GLN A 76 -1.76 0.83 -9.66
CA GLN A 76 -0.71 1.44 -8.84
C GLN A 76 0.13 0.38 -8.14
N TRP A 77 1.41 0.70 -7.96
CA TRP A 77 2.35 -0.02 -7.11
C TRP A 77 3.28 0.98 -6.41
N GLY A 78 3.96 0.55 -5.34
CA GLY A 78 4.79 1.43 -4.51
C GLY A 78 6.28 1.14 -4.67
N ALA A 79 7.08 2.17 -4.91
CA ALA A 79 8.52 2.13 -4.73
C ALA A 79 8.86 2.67 -3.33
N MET A 80 9.47 1.86 -2.45
CA MET A 80 9.87 2.33 -1.13
C MET A 80 11.08 3.26 -1.22
N GLY A 81 11.25 4.13 -0.22
CA GLY A 81 12.36 5.08 -0.15
C GLY A 81 13.75 4.45 0.02
N ASP A 82 13.85 3.13 0.20
CA ASP A 82 15.13 2.41 0.15
C ASP A 82 15.66 2.17 -1.28
N GLY A 83 14.85 2.47 -2.30
CA GLY A 83 15.20 2.37 -3.72
C GLY A 83 15.34 0.94 -4.26
N VAL A 84 15.03 -0.08 -3.45
CA VAL A 84 15.21 -1.50 -3.84
C VAL A 84 13.98 -2.37 -3.56
N THR A 85 13.05 -1.88 -2.73
CA THR A 85 11.83 -2.59 -2.35
C THR A 85 10.61 -2.04 -3.08
N ALA A 86 9.89 -2.93 -3.76
CA ALA A 86 8.59 -2.66 -4.36
C ALA A 86 7.46 -3.22 -3.48
N VAL A 87 6.35 -2.50 -3.41
CA VAL A 87 5.11 -2.89 -2.72
C VAL A 87 4.02 -3.03 -3.77
N ILE A 88 3.41 -4.21 -3.85
CA ILE A 88 2.39 -4.54 -4.86
C ILE A 88 1.16 -5.08 -4.15
N GLU A 89 -0.01 -4.51 -4.45
CA GLU A 89 -1.30 -5.02 -3.96
C GLU A 89 -2.03 -5.72 -5.09
N MET A 90 -2.27 -7.02 -4.95
CA MET A 90 -3.02 -7.82 -5.91
C MET A 90 -4.41 -7.25 -6.16
N ALA A 91 -5.05 -6.65 -5.15
CA ALA A 91 -6.36 -6.02 -5.30
C ALA A 91 -6.41 -4.94 -6.39
N ARG A 92 -5.28 -4.28 -6.71
CA ARG A 92 -5.21 -3.22 -7.73
C ARG A 92 -5.04 -3.74 -9.15
N THR A 93 -4.61 -4.98 -9.32
CA THR A 93 -4.36 -5.61 -10.62
C THR A 93 -5.35 -6.74 -10.90
N SER A 94 -5.84 -7.40 -9.87
CA SER A 94 -6.64 -8.64 -9.96
C SER A 94 -7.71 -8.73 -8.87
N GLY A 95 -8.10 -7.61 -8.25
CA GLY A 95 -9.06 -7.58 -7.14
C GLY A 95 -10.53 -7.57 -7.54
N LEU A 96 -11.39 -7.96 -6.59
CA LEU A 96 -12.86 -7.96 -6.75
C LEU A 96 -13.45 -6.56 -7.02
N ALA A 97 -12.79 -5.50 -6.55
CA ALA A 97 -13.22 -4.12 -6.75
C ALA A 97 -13.12 -3.66 -8.22
N LEU A 98 -12.35 -4.39 -9.04
CA LEU A 98 -12.20 -4.14 -10.48
C LEU A 98 -13.37 -4.70 -11.31
N LEU A 99 -14.26 -5.47 -10.70
CA LEU A 99 -15.32 -6.20 -11.38
C LEU A 99 -16.70 -5.79 -10.86
N SER A 100 -17.62 -5.57 -11.80
CA SER A 100 -19.05 -5.55 -11.49
C SER A 100 -19.53 -6.94 -11.05
N LEU A 101 -20.72 -7.01 -10.43
CA LEU A 101 -21.28 -8.29 -9.99
C LEU A 101 -21.49 -9.29 -11.13
N ALA A 102 -21.78 -8.81 -12.34
CA ALA A 102 -22.02 -9.65 -13.51
C ALA A 102 -20.73 -10.23 -14.11
N GLU A 103 -19.58 -9.57 -13.90
CA GLU A 103 -18.27 -9.99 -14.41
C GLU A 103 -17.55 -10.97 -13.47
N ARG A 104 -18.10 -11.20 -12.27
CA ARG A 104 -17.49 -12.10 -11.28
C ARG A 104 -17.68 -13.55 -11.68
N ASP A 105 -16.70 -14.06 -12.41
CA ASP A 105 -16.58 -15.47 -12.77
C ASP A 105 -15.21 -16.01 -12.32
N PRO A 106 -15.13 -16.67 -11.15
CA PRO A 106 -13.85 -17.15 -10.61
C PRO A 106 -13.21 -18.26 -11.44
N LEU A 107 -13.94 -18.92 -12.35
CA LEU A 107 -13.36 -19.97 -13.22
C LEU A 107 -12.58 -19.37 -14.40
N ASN A 108 -12.90 -18.14 -14.79
CA ASN A 108 -12.27 -17.44 -15.92
C ASN A 108 -11.44 -16.23 -15.49
N ALA A 109 -11.54 -15.79 -14.23
CA ALA A 109 -10.75 -14.70 -13.69
C ALA A 109 -9.24 -15.01 -13.72
N SER A 110 -8.47 -14.05 -14.22
CA SER A 110 -7.01 -14.14 -14.35
C SER A 110 -6.28 -13.30 -13.30
N THR A 111 -5.08 -13.73 -12.92
CA THR A 111 -4.15 -12.95 -12.10
C THR A 111 -2.95 -12.44 -12.88
N TYR A 112 -3.02 -12.48 -14.22
CA TYR A 112 -1.93 -12.10 -15.12
C TYR A 112 -1.41 -10.68 -14.84
N GLY A 113 -2.31 -9.73 -14.53
CA GLY A 113 -1.94 -8.36 -14.18
C GLY A 113 -1.01 -8.23 -12.99
N LEU A 114 -1.12 -9.10 -11.99
CA LEU A 114 -0.18 -9.13 -10.87
C LEU A 114 1.25 -9.45 -11.36
N GLY A 115 1.36 -10.45 -12.24
CA GLY A 115 2.64 -10.81 -12.86
C GLY A 115 3.23 -9.67 -13.70
N GLN A 116 2.38 -8.92 -14.42
CA GLN A 116 2.81 -7.74 -15.18
C GLN A 116 3.35 -6.63 -14.28
N ALA A 117 2.67 -6.31 -13.17
CA ALA A 117 3.15 -5.33 -12.21
C ALA A 117 4.50 -5.74 -11.57
N ILE A 118 4.65 -7.03 -11.22
CA ILE A 118 5.92 -7.56 -10.71
C ILE A 118 7.02 -7.44 -11.79
N SER A 119 6.71 -7.76 -13.04
CA SER A 119 7.66 -7.65 -14.16
C SER A 119 8.13 -6.22 -14.37
N GLU A 120 7.22 -5.24 -14.37
CA GLU A 120 7.58 -3.83 -14.52
C GLU A 120 8.54 -3.37 -13.41
N ALA A 121 8.22 -3.67 -12.15
CA ALA A 121 9.10 -3.35 -11.03
C ALA A 121 10.47 -4.06 -11.13
N LEU A 122 10.52 -5.30 -11.63
CA LEU A 122 11.78 -6.00 -11.90
C LEU A 122 12.61 -5.32 -13.00
N ASP A 123 11.97 -4.88 -14.08
CA ASP A 123 12.58 -4.18 -15.21
C ASP A 123 13.14 -2.82 -14.78
N GLU A 124 12.49 -2.16 -13.82
CA GLU A 124 12.95 -0.92 -13.20
C GLU A 124 14.05 -1.12 -12.14
N GLY A 125 14.46 -2.36 -11.87
CA GLY A 125 15.60 -2.68 -11.03
C GLY A 125 15.29 -3.02 -9.57
N PHE A 126 14.02 -3.06 -9.17
CA PHE A 126 13.63 -3.48 -7.82
C PHE A 126 13.92 -4.97 -7.60
N ARG A 127 14.32 -5.35 -6.38
CA ARG A 127 14.77 -6.72 -6.06
C ARG A 127 14.20 -7.27 -4.75
N LYS A 128 13.51 -6.45 -3.96
CA LYS A 128 12.73 -6.87 -2.80
C LYS A 128 11.27 -6.56 -3.07
N PHE A 129 10.39 -7.45 -2.65
CA PHE A 129 8.96 -7.34 -2.93
C PHE A 129 8.16 -7.62 -1.68
N ILE A 130 7.25 -6.70 -1.37
CA ILE A 130 6.16 -6.91 -0.42
C ILE A 130 4.89 -7.02 -1.26
N VAL A 131 4.20 -8.15 -1.17
CA VAL A 131 2.99 -8.40 -1.99
C VAL A 131 1.81 -8.66 -1.07
N GLY A 132 0.81 -7.79 -1.11
CA GLY A 132 -0.49 -8.01 -0.48
C GLY A 132 -1.42 -8.77 -1.42
N ILE A 133 -2.06 -9.84 -0.94
CA ILE A 133 -2.90 -10.76 -1.73
C ILE A 133 -4.32 -10.87 -1.17
#